data_AF-W2L574-F1
#
_entry.id   AF-W2L574-F1
#
_cell.length_a   1.000
_cell.length_b   1.000
_cell.length_c   1.000
_cell.angle_alpha   90.00
_cell.angle_beta   90.00
_cell.angle_gamma   90.00
#
_symmetry.space_group_name_H-M   'P 1'
#
loop_
_entity.id
_entity.type
_entity.pdbx_description
1 polymer ?
#
loop_
_entity_poly.entity_id
_entity_poly.type
_entity_poly.pdbx_seq_one_letter_code
_entity_poly.pdbx_strand_id
1 'polypeptide(L)'
;MPGTRAGVPDRFGNNYCEMFTGYPPGYLDMIRYLHMQDTSVDILLTENGWCGNDDVDNYDQLWYFKAFVEQVHKAVVEEKIPVIGYTAWSFLDNYEWGSYGPRFGMYYVNFTEQTGSPDFYEPKPTDLARIPRPSAKWFKKVSETKCLDGWSDVSNIKAHSTSHESKTSTFGVVFGIVALATVVIGIAVVVVYRRRRSGYEPLLSRN
;
A
#
# COMPACT_ATOMS: atom_id res chain seq x y z
N MET A 1 15.32 -12.10 -17.05
CA MET A 1 15.40 -13.58 -17.07
C MET A 1 14.00 -14.11 -16.76
N PRO A 2 13.56 -15.28 -17.28
CA PRO A 2 12.25 -15.81 -16.91
C PRO A 2 12.08 -15.90 -15.38
N GLY A 3 10.92 -15.47 -14.86
CA GLY A 3 10.65 -15.44 -13.43
C GLY A 3 11.21 -14.24 -12.65
N THR A 4 11.87 -13.28 -13.32
CA THR A 4 12.25 -12.01 -12.68
C THR A 4 11.05 -11.10 -12.47
N ARG A 5 11.02 -10.40 -11.33
CA ARG A 5 10.04 -9.35 -11.04
C ARG A 5 10.74 -8.03 -10.73
N ALA A 6 10.49 -7.01 -11.54
CA ALA A 6 11.02 -5.68 -11.31
C ALA A 6 10.24 -4.96 -10.20
N GLY A 7 10.91 -4.02 -9.53
CA GLY A 7 10.21 -3.02 -8.73
C GLY A 7 9.22 -2.21 -9.59
N VAL A 8 8.13 -1.76 -8.97
CA VAL A 8 7.13 -0.92 -9.63
C VAL A 8 7.19 0.49 -9.06
N PRO A 9 6.92 1.54 -9.85
CA PRO A 9 6.82 2.91 -9.32
C PRO A 9 5.74 3.01 -8.24
N ASP A 10 5.91 3.98 -7.34
CA ASP A 10 4.90 4.29 -6.35
C ASP A 10 3.65 4.95 -6.97
N ARG A 11 2.62 5.20 -6.15
CA ARG A 11 1.36 5.82 -6.58
C ARG A 11 1.52 7.25 -7.13
N PHE A 12 2.68 7.87 -6.92
CA PHE A 12 3.02 9.21 -7.38
C PHE A 12 3.96 9.19 -8.60
N GLY A 13 4.34 7.99 -9.08
CA GLY A 13 5.25 7.80 -10.21
C GLY A 13 6.73 7.85 -9.85
N ASN A 14 7.09 7.91 -8.56
CA ASN A 14 8.50 7.84 -8.14
C ASN A 14 9.01 6.41 -8.27
N ASN A 15 10.24 6.24 -8.79
CA ASN A 15 10.85 4.94 -8.99
C ASN A 15 12.01 4.69 -8.01
N TYR A 16 11.70 4.70 -6.71
CA TYR A 16 12.70 4.46 -5.66
C TYR A 16 13.37 3.09 -5.74
N CYS A 17 12.71 2.12 -6.40
CA CYS A 17 13.11 0.73 -6.44
C CYS A 17 13.62 0.26 -7.80
N GLU A 18 13.95 1.18 -8.71
CA GLU A 18 14.35 0.88 -10.10
C GLU A 18 15.51 -0.13 -10.18
N MET A 19 16.49 0.01 -9.30
CA MET A 19 17.69 -0.82 -9.27
C MET A 19 17.45 -2.23 -8.72
N PHE A 20 16.28 -2.51 -8.12
CA PHE A 20 15.98 -3.79 -7.49
C PHE A 20 15.13 -4.68 -8.39
N THR A 21 15.58 -5.91 -8.59
CA THR A 21 14.83 -6.95 -9.32
C THR A 21 14.87 -8.24 -8.52
N GLY A 22 13.69 -8.79 -8.22
CA GLY A 22 13.56 -10.10 -7.59
C GLY A 22 13.84 -11.21 -8.59
N TYR A 23 14.87 -12.01 -8.32
CA TYR A 23 15.20 -13.21 -9.08
C TYR A 23 15.51 -14.37 -8.12
N PRO A 24 14.50 -15.14 -7.69
CA PRO A 24 14.68 -16.17 -6.66
C PRO A 24 15.76 -17.20 -7.00
N PRO A 25 15.83 -17.81 -8.21
CA PRO A 25 16.84 -18.83 -8.51
C PRO A 25 18.29 -18.38 -8.22
N GLY A 26 18.59 -17.10 -8.49
CA GLY A 26 19.92 -16.55 -8.21
C GLY A 26 20.30 -16.53 -6.72
N TYR A 27 19.31 -16.54 -5.81
CA TYR A 27 19.58 -16.62 -4.38
C TYR A 27 20.09 -18.00 -3.97
N LEU A 28 19.51 -19.07 -4.53
CA LEU A 28 20.03 -20.43 -4.33
C LEU A 28 21.44 -20.56 -4.92
N ASP A 29 21.65 -20.05 -6.13
CA ASP A 29 22.96 -20.09 -6.79
C ASP A 29 24.03 -19.33 -5.99
N MET A 30 23.66 -18.20 -5.36
CA MET A 30 24.56 -17.47 -4.48
C MET A 30 24.89 -18.26 -3.20
N ILE A 31 23.90 -18.89 -2.57
CA ILE A 31 24.13 -19.72 -1.37
C ILE A 31 25.08 -20.89 -1.71
N ARG A 32 24.86 -21.56 -2.85
CA ARG A 32 25.75 -22.61 -3.36
C ARG A 32 27.16 -22.09 -3.57
N TYR A 33 27.29 -20.96 -4.28
CA TYR A 33 28.58 -20.35 -4.57
C TYR A 33 29.37 -20.03 -3.29
N LEU A 34 28.71 -19.45 -2.28
CA LEU A 34 29.33 -19.16 -0.98
C LEU A 34 29.79 -20.42 -0.26
N HIS A 35 28.94 -21.46 -0.21
CA HIS A 35 29.29 -22.73 0.42
C HIS A 35 30.45 -23.43 -0.30
N MET A 36 30.55 -23.30 -1.63
CA MET A 36 31.68 -23.83 -2.39
C MET A 36 33.02 -23.16 -2.07
N GLN A 37 33.03 -21.94 -1.52
CA GLN A 37 34.28 -21.27 -1.15
C GLN A 37 34.91 -21.91 0.09
N ASP A 38 34.09 -22.33 1.05
CA ASP A 38 34.51 -23.08 2.22
C ASP A 38 33.32 -23.90 2.74
N THR A 39 33.42 -25.23 2.63
CA THR A 39 32.34 -26.13 3.04
C THR A 39 32.31 -26.40 4.54
N SER A 40 33.30 -25.90 5.29
CA SER A 40 33.40 -26.09 6.75
C SER A 40 32.72 -25.00 7.56
N VAL A 41 32.29 -23.91 6.92
CA VAL A 41 31.67 -22.75 7.60
C VAL A 41 30.15 -22.74 7.46
N ASP A 42 29.50 -22.34 8.53
CA ASP A 42 28.07 -22.07 8.56
C ASP A 42 27.73 -20.74 7.87
N ILE A 43 26.56 -20.67 7.23
CA ILE A 43 26.08 -19.48 6.53
C ILE A 43 24.94 -18.82 7.32
N LEU A 44 25.12 -17.54 7.67
CA LEU A 44 24.04 -16.69 8.20
C LEU A 44 23.60 -15.69 7.12
N LEU A 45 22.33 -15.75 6.74
CA LEU A 45 21.74 -14.82 5.76
C LEU A 45 21.27 -13.56 6.49
N THR A 46 22.14 -12.55 6.57
CA THR A 46 21.93 -11.37 7.42
C THR A 46 20.90 -10.38 6.87
N GLU A 47 20.75 -10.28 5.56
CA GLU A 47 19.76 -9.39 4.94
C GLU A 47 19.20 -9.99 3.65
N ASN A 48 17.88 -9.95 3.54
CA ASN A 48 17.17 -10.24 2.31
C ASN A 48 15.81 -9.53 2.35
N GLY A 49 15.47 -8.80 1.29
CA GLY A 49 14.32 -7.90 1.35
C GLY A 49 13.83 -7.43 -0.02
N TRP A 50 12.61 -6.93 -0.04
CA TRP A 50 11.98 -6.35 -1.22
C TRP A 50 11.85 -4.85 -1.07
N CYS A 51 12.37 -4.10 -2.03
CA CYS A 51 12.12 -2.68 -2.15
C CYS A 51 10.68 -2.47 -2.62
N GLY A 52 9.81 -2.05 -1.71
CA GLY A 52 8.42 -1.71 -1.98
C GLY A 52 8.14 -0.22 -1.98
N ASN A 53 6.85 0.09 -2.13
CA ASN A 53 6.31 1.43 -2.12
C ASN A 53 5.54 1.73 -0.83
N ASP A 54 5.03 2.96 -0.73
CA ASP A 54 4.11 3.44 0.32
C ASP A 54 2.71 2.78 0.22
N ASP A 55 2.66 1.46 0.43
CA ASP A 55 1.46 0.63 0.38
C ASP A 55 1.46 -0.42 1.51
N VAL A 56 0.42 -0.44 2.34
CA VAL A 56 0.31 -1.40 3.45
C VAL A 56 0.12 -2.84 2.97
N ASP A 57 -0.60 -3.06 1.86
CA ASP A 57 -0.95 -4.40 1.44
C ASP A 57 0.21 -5.11 0.70
N ASN A 58 1.02 -4.40 -0.09
CA ASN A 58 2.31 -4.83 -0.68
C ASN A 58 2.48 -6.36 -0.86
N TYR A 59 1.63 -6.95 -1.70
CA TYR A 59 1.67 -8.39 -1.99
C TYR A 59 2.94 -8.82 -2.75
N ASP A 60 3.66 -7.86 -3.32
CA ASP A 60 4.91 -8.08 -4.05
C ASP A 60 6.03 -8.44 -3.09
N GLN A 61 6.10 -7.75 -1.95
CA GLN A 61 6.97 -8.11 -0.85
C GLN A 61 6.64 -9.51 -0.29
N LEU A 62 5.36 -9.85 -0.16
CA LEU A 62 4.96 -11.20 0.27
C LEU A 62 5.38 -12.27 -0.74
N TRP A 63 5.17 -12.05 -2.03
CA TRP A 63 5.66 -12.93 -3.09
C TRP A 63 7.17 -13.11 -2.98
N TYR A 64 7.92 -12.01 -2.84
CA TYR A 64 9.38 -12.03 -2.78
C TYR A 64 9.86 -12.91 -1.63
N PHE A 65 9.38 -12.65 -0.42
CA PHE A 65 9.80 -13.42 0.76
C PHE A 65 9.46 -14.90 0.62
N LYS A 66 8.26 -15.24 0.14
CA LYS A 66 7.88 -16.64 -0.10
C LYS A 66 8.82 -17.31 -1.09
N ALA A 67 9.08 -16.66 -2.22
CA ALA A 67 9.90 -17.21 -3.30
C ALA A 67 11.37 -17.36 -2.89
N PHE A 68 11.92 -16.41 -2.11
CA PHE A 68 13.31 -16.45 -1.65
C PHE A 68 13.53 -17.40 -0.48
N VAL A 69 12.61 -17.46 0.48
CA VAL A 69 12.68 -18.45 1.58
C VAL A 69 12.50 -19.88 1.05
N GLU A 70 11.74 -20.09 -0.04
CA GLU A 70 11.71 -21.40 -0.72
C GLU A 70 13.09 -21.81 -1.25
N GLN A 71 13.92 -20.86 -1.70
CA GLN A 71 15.29 -21.16 -2.12
C GLN A 71 16.17 -21.53 -0.94
N VAL A 72 16.03 -20.84 0.20
CA VAL A 72 16.73 -21.19 1.44
C VAL A 72 16.33 -22.60 1.89
N HIS A 73 15.04 -22.93 1.80
CA HIS A 73 14.56 -24.28 2.07
C HIS A 73 15.22 -25.32 1.17
N LYS A 74 15.34 -25.07 -0.15
CA LYS A 74 16.04 -25.97 -1.07
C LYS A 74 17.51 -26.16 -0.68
N ALA A 75 18.22 -25.07 -0.39
CA ALA A 75 19.62 -25.11 0.06
C ALA A 75 19.80 -25.99 1.31
N VAL A 76 18.94 -25.83 2.31
CA VAL A 76 19.03 -26.56 3.59
C VAL A 76 18.55 -28.01 3.46
N VAL A 77 17.40 -28.23 2.83
CA VAL A 77 16.70 -29.52 2.86
C VAL A 77 17.16 -30.44 1.75
N GLU A 78 17.32 -29.94 0.53
CA GLU A 78 17.69 -30.75 -0.64
C GLU A 78 19.21 -30.86 -0.76
N GLU A 79 19.94 -29.76 -0.54
CA GLU A 79 21.40 -29.69 -0.76
C GLU A 79 22.24 -29.79 0.52
N LYS A 80 21.61 -29.79 1.70
CA LYS A 80 22.28 -29.95 3.01
C LYS A 80 23.32 -28.88 3.31
N ILE A 81 23.19 -27.68 2.73
CA ILE A 81 24.05 -26.53 3.02
C ILE A 81 23.74 -26.02 4.44
N PRO A 82 24.75 -25.78 5.31
CA PRO A 82 24.55 -25.38 6.70
C PRO A 82 24.17 -23.89 6.81
N VAL A 83 22.93 -23.55 6.43
CA VAL A 83 22.36 -22.22 6.69
C VAL A 83 21.79 -22.18 8.10
N ILE A 84 22.38 -21.38 8.97
CA ILE A 84 22.05 -21.33 10.41
C ILE A 84 21.03 -20.25 10.77
N GLY A 85 20.71 -19.34 9.84
CA GLY A 85 19.72 -18.31 10.10
C GLY A 85 19.41 -17.44 8.88
N TYR A 86 18.30 -16.73 8.98
CA TYR A 86 17.81 -15.78 7.99
C TYR A 86 17.16 -14.60 8.68
N THR A 87 17.57 -13.39 8.33
CA THR A 87 17.00 -12.14 8.83
C THR A 87 16.46 -11.30 7.69
N ALA A 88 15.16 -11.03 7.73
CA ALA A 88 14.47 -10.22 6.75
C ALA A 88 14.86 -8.74 6.87
N TRP A 89 15.26 -8.13 5.76
CA TRP A 89 15.40 -6.69 5.63
C TRP A 89 14.05 -6.10 5.15
N SER A 90 13.34 -5.33 5.94
CA SER A 90 13.61 -4.95 7.34
C SER A 90 12.41 -5.21 8.23
N PHE A 91 12.61 -5.12 9.55
CA PHE A 91 11.50 -5.24 10.49
C PHE A 91 10.46 -4.13 10.29
N LEU A 92 10.90 -2.88 10.09
CA LEU A 92 10.04 -1.71 9.91
C LEU A 92 10.56 -0.83 8.78
N ASP A 93 9.66 -0.11 8.10
CA ASP A 93 10.08 0.93 7.16
C ASP A 93 11.00 1.91 7.90
N ASN A 94 12.15 2.22 7.30
CA ASN A 94 13.22 2.99 7.92
C ASN A 94 13.73 4.07 6.96
N TYR A 95 14.80 4.76 7.35
CA TYR A 95 15.50 5.70 6.50
C TYR A 95 16.53 4.97 5.64
N GLU A 96 16.21 4.77 4.37
CA GLU A 96 17.06 4.03 3.43
C GLU A 96 18.08 4.98 2.80
N TRP A 97 19.17 5.23 3.53
CA TRP A 97 20.40 5.86 3.05
C TRP A 97 20.24 7.22 2.34
N GLY A 98 19.22 8.01 2.71
CA GLY A 98 18.95 9.28 2.03
C GLY A 98 17.46 9.58 1.90
N SER A 99 16.61 8.55 1.98
CA SER A 99 15.19 8.70 1.66
C SER A 99 14.31 7.81 2.52
N TYR A 100 13.10 8.29 2.80
CA TYR A 100 11.99 7.52 3.35
C TYR A 100 11.04 6.99 2.26
N GLY A 101 11.36 7.25 0.98
CA GLY A 101 10.61 6.80 -0.19
C GLY A 101 10.63 5.28 -0.37
N PRO A 102 11.81 4.64 -0.46
CA PRO A 102 11.91 3.18 -0.51
C PRO A 102 11.32 2.54 0.76
N ARG A 103 10.47 1.51 0.60
CA ARG A 103 9.83 0.82 1.73
C ARG A 103 10.19 -0.67 1.77
N PHE A 104 11.14 -1.03 2.62
CA PHE A 104 11.57 -2.42 2.82
C PHE A 104 10.88 -3.13 4.00
N GLY A 105 10.21 -2.40 4.87
CA GLY A 105 9.69 -2.92 6.12
C GLY A 105 8.59 -3.94 5.94
N MET A 106 8.64 -5.02 6.72
CA MET A 106 7.49 -5.90 6.93
C MET A 106 6.38 -5.21 7.73
N TYR A 107 6.73 -4.18 8.50
CA TYR A 107 5.81 -3.26 9.13
C TYR A 107 5.87 -1.92 8.40
N TYR A 108 4.72 -1.52 7.86
CA TYR A 108 4.52 -0.18 7.33
C TYR A 108 4.69 0.85 8.44
N VAL A 109 5.41 1.94 8.17
CA VAL A 109 5.48 3.08 9.10
C VAL A 109 4.83 4.30 8.45
N ASN A 110 3.86 4.88 9.16
CA ASN A 110 3.18 6.12 8.74
C ASN A 110 4.12 7.32 8.89
N PHE A 111 4.93 7.58 7.87
CA PHE A 111 5.75 8.80 7.78
C PHE A 111 4.85 9.97 7.40
N THR A 112 4.88 11.01 8.23
CA THR A 112 4.16 12.27 8.01
C THR A 112 5.09 13.30 7.38
N GLU A 113 4.55 14.45 6.95
CA GLU A 113 5.36 15.57 6.45
C GLU A 113 6.39 16.06 7.48
N GLN A 114 6.12 15.85 8.77
CA GLN A 114 7.03 16.22 9.86
C GLN A 114 8.08 15.15 10.15
N THR A 115 7.97 13.95 9.55
CA THR A 115 8.95 12.88 9.74
C THR A 115 10.29 13.26 9.15
N GLY A 116 11.31 13.33 10.00
CA GLY A 116 12.66 13.77 9.62
C GLY A 116 12.82 15.28 9.52
N SER A 117 11.82 16.08 9.94
CA SER A 117 11.95 17.53 10.03
C SER A 117 13.04 17.92 11.04
N PRO A 118 13.86 18.95 10.76
CA PRO A 118 14.80 19.50 11.75
C PRO A 118 14.08 20.28 12.86
N ASP A 119 12.83 20.69 12.64
CA ASP A 119 12.04 21.45 13.60
C ASP A 119 11.40 20.52 14.64
N PHE A 120 11.50 20.90 15.91
CA PHE A 120 10.81 20.19 16.99
C PHE A 120 9.30 20.36 16.86
N TYR A 121 8.57 19.25 16.89
CA TYR A 121 7.11 19.24 16.96
C TYR A 121 6.66 18.12 17.91
N GLU A 122 5.46 18.26 18.48
CA GLU A 122 4.86 17.20 19.29
C GLU A 122 4.21 16.16 18.35
N PRO A 123 4.71 14.90 18.32
CA PRO A 123 4.15 13.88 17.45
C PRO A 123 2.78 13.44 17.94
N LYS A 124 1.85 13.24 17.00
CA LYS A 124 0.56 12.61 17.32
C LYS A 124 0.79 11.12 17.56
N PRO A 125 -0.06 10.44 18.35
CA PRO A 125 0.02 8.98 18.52
C PRO A 125 -0.09 8.19 17.20
N THR A 126 -0.69 8.78 16.17
CA THR A 126 -0.81 8.22 14.82
C THR A 126 0.46 8.35 13.98
N ASP A 127 1.37 9.23 14.38
CA ASP A 127 2.64 9.45 13.68
C ASP A 127 3.54 8.24 13.93
N LEU A 128 4.20 7.76 12.87
CA LEU A 128 5.05 6.57 12.93
C LEU A 128 4.32 5.31 13.40
N ALA A 129 2.99 5.25 13.26
CA ALA A 129 2.23 4.04 13.52
C ALA A 129 2.80 2.86 12.72
N ARG A 130 3.02 1.72 13.38
CA ARG A 130 3.60 0.50 12.78
C ARG A 130 2.49 -0.48 12.45
N ILE A 131 2.23 -0.68 11.16
CA ILE A 131 1.10 -1.50 10.69
C ILE A 131 1.67 -2.76 10.02
N PRO A 132 1.32 -3.98 10.49
CA PRO A 132 1.87 -5.21 9.92
C PRO A 132 1.35 -5.45 8.49
N ARG A 133 2.28 -5.53 7.53
CA ARG A 133 2.00 -5.93 6.14
C ARG A 133 1.74 -7.45 6.07
N PRO A 134 1.21 -7.98 4.94
CA PRO A 134 1.03 -9.42 4.78
C PRO A 134 2.30 -10.25 5.00
N SER A 135 3.47 -9.72 4.63
CA SER A 135 4.78 -10.34 4.88
C SER A 135 5.06 -10.56 6.38
N ALA A 136 4.82 -9.56 7.24
CA ALA A 136 4.97 -9.70 8.69
C ALA A 136 4.07 -10.81 9.26
N LYS A 137 2.82 -10.87 8.79
CA LYS A 137 1.85 -11.90 9.20
C LYS A 137 2.29 -13.30 8.75
N TRP A 138 2.87 -13.39 7.55
CA TRP A 138 3.43 -14.63 7.03
C TRP A 138 4.65 -15.09 7.83
N PHE A 139 5.61 -14.20 8.11
CA PHE A 139 6.76 -14.55 8.95
C PHE A 139 6.36 -14.91 10.38
N LYS A 140 5.34 -14.25 10.97
CA LYS A 140 4.77 -14.68 12.25
C LYS A 140 4.35 -16.14 12.19
N LYS A 141 3.53 -16.52 11.20
CA LYS A 141 3.11 -17.91 11.00
C LYS A 141 4.31 -18.84 10.86
N VAL A 142 5.23 -18.56 9.93
CA VAL A 142 6.42 -19.39 9.69
C VAL A 142 7.25 -19.54 10.97
N SER A 143 7.39 -18.47 11.76
CA SER A 143 8.16 -18.51 13.01
C SER A 143 7.49 -19.34 14.10
N GLU A 144 6.16 -19.36 14.15
CA GLU A 144 5.35 -20.13 15.11
C GLU A 144 5.23 -21.60 14.71
N THR A 145 4.97 -21.89 13.43
CA THR A 145 4.71 -23.25 12.94
C THR A 145 5.94 -23.98 12.46
N LYS A 146 7.00 -23.23 12.08
CA LYS A 146 8.17 -23.74 11.36
C LYS A 146 7.85 -24.38 10.00
N CYS A 147 6.70 -24.03 9.41
CA CYS A 147 6.24 -24.57 8.12
C CYS A 147 5.96 -23.45 7.10
N LEU A 148 6.19 -23.73 5.81
CA LEU A 148 6.00 -22.78 4.70
C LEU A 148 4.62 -22.88 4.02
N ASP A 149 3.83 -23.91 4.34
CA ASP A 149 2.54 -24.24 3.74
C ASP A 149 1.34 -23.52 4.40
N GLY A 150 0.12 -23.73 3.87
CA GLY A 150 -1.16 -23.31 4.47
C GLY A 150 -1.41 -21.78 4.53
N TRP A 151 -0.85 -20.99 3.63
CA TRP A 151 -1.07 -19.52 3.63
C TRP A 151 -2.40 -19.10 2.99
N SER A 152 -2.96 -19.90 2.09
CA SER A 152 -4.25 -19.66 1.42
C SER A 152 -5.38 -19.38 2.41
N ASP A 153 -5.31 -19.98 3.59
CA ASP A 153 -6.34 -19.84 4.63
C ASP A 153 -6.31 -18.45 5.28
N VAL A 154 -5.14 -17.80 5.34
CA VAL A 154 -4.97 -16.46 5.95
C VAL A 154 -5.45 -15.35 5.01
N SER A 155 -5.32 -15.51 3.70
CA SER A 155 -5.91 -14.60 2.71
C SER A 155 -7.44 -14.66 2.71
N ASN A 156 -8.01 -15.84 2.92
CA ASN A 156 -9.47 -16.05 2.93
C ASN A 156 -10.13 -15.46 4.18
N ILE A 157 -9.43 -15.45 5.32
CA ILE A 157 -9.93 -14.83 6.57
C ILE A 157 -10.09 -13.31 6.42
N LYS A 158 -9.28 -12.63 5.59
CA LYS A 158 -9.39 -11.19 5.35
C LYS A 158 -10.54 -10.84 4.41
N ALA A 159 -10.80 -11.66 3.39
CA ALA A 159 -11.91 -11.48 2.44
C ALA A 159 -13.29 -11.52 3.12
N HIS A 160 -13.42 -12.23 4.25
CA HIS A 160 -14.65 -12.27 5.05
C HIS A 160 -14.82 -11.09 6.02
N SER A 161 -13.78 -10.27 6.22
CA SER A 161 -13.81 -9.11 7.14
C SER A 161 -14.04 -7.76 6.44
N THR A 162 -13.99 -7.73 5.10
CA THR A 162 -14.19 -6.53 4.28
C THR A 162 -15.40 -6.68 3.36
N SER A 163 -16.57 -6.97 3.91
CA SER A 163 -17.82 -6.58 3.25
C SER A 163 -18.13 -5.13 3.64
N HIS A 164 -17.58 -4.17 2.88
CA HIS A 164 -18.07 -2.80 2.93
C HIS A 164 -19.52 -2.80 2.43
N GLU A 165 -20.45 -2.62 3.37
CA GLU A 165 -21.83 -2.25 3.08
C GLU A 165 -21.79 -0.91 2.33
N SER A 166 -22.13 -0.93 1.04
CA SER A 166 -22.22 0.25 0.19
C SER A 166 -23.35 1.13 0.71
N LYS A 167 -23.02 2.12 1.55
CA LYS A 167 -23.95 3.22 1.84
C LYS A 167 -24.04 4.07 0.58
N THR A 168 -25.10 3.85 -0.18
CA THR A 168 -25.56 4.72 -1.26
C THR A 168 -25.61 6.16 -0.74
N SER A 169 -24.81 7.03 -1.35
CA SER A 169 -24.74 8.45 -1.01
C SER A 169 -26.08 9.13 -1.30
N THR A 170 -26.84 9.41 -0.24
CA THR A 170 -28.09 10.19 -0.25
C THR A 170 -27.87 11.66 -0.63
N PHE A 171 -26.62 12.12 -0.74
CA PHE A 171 -26.29 13.52 -1.02
C PHE A 171 -26.66 13.96 -2.45
N GLY A 172 -26.59 13.06 -3.44
CA GLY A 172 -26.91 13.40 -4.84
C GLY A 172 -28.41 13.64 -5.09
N VAL A 173 -29.28 12.99 -4.33
CA VAL A 173 -30.74 13.08 -4.53
C VAL A 173 -31.29 14.39 -3.96
N VAL A 174 -30.73 14.90 -2.86
CA VAL A 174 -31.19 16.14 -2.22
C VAL A 174 -30.86 17.37 -3.09
N PHE A 175 -29.68 17.42 -3.70
CA PHE A 175 -29.32 18.53 -4.60
C PHE A 175 -30.17 18.59 -5.87
N GLY A 176 -30.56 17.44 -6.43
CA GLY A 176 -31.42 17.39 -7.62
C GLY A 176 -32.83 17.95 -7.36
N ILE A 177 -33.40 17.69 -6.18
CA ILE A 177 -34.74 18.17 -5.82
C ILE A 177 -34.72 19.68 -5.54
N VAL A 178 -33.69 20.19 -4.86
CA VAL A 178 -33.58 21.62 -4.54
C VAL A 178 -33.35 22.46 -5.80
N ALA A 179 -32.56 21.97 -6.77
CA ALA A 179 -32.32 22.67 -8.03
C ALA A 179 -33.58 22.79 -8.91
N LEU A 180 -34.47 21.78 -8.90
CA LEU A 180 -35.74 21.84 -9.64
C LEU A 180 -36.74 22.82 -9.01
N ALA A 181 -36.80 22.89 -7.68
CA ALA A 181 -37.72 23.79 -6.99
C ALA A 181 -37.43 25.28 -7.23
N THR A 182 -36.14 25.67 -7.30
CA THR A 182 -35.75 27.07 -7.53
C THR A 182 -36.07 27.54 -8.95
N VAL A 183 -35.94 26.67 -9.95
CA VAL A 183 -36.29 26.98 -11.36
C VAL A 183 -37.80 27.21 -11.50
N VAL A 184 -38.63 26.35 -10.88
CA VAL A 184 -40.09 26.48 -10.94
C VAL A 184 -40.58 27.77 -10.28
N ILE A 185 -40.01 28.13 -9.12
CA ILE A 185 -40.34 29.40 -8.43
C ILE A 185 -39.91 30.60 -9.27
N GLY A 186 -38.70 30.55 -9.88
CA GLY A 186 -38.22 31.62 -10.76
C GLY A 186 -39.14 31.87 -11.95
N ILE A 187 -39.61 30.81 -12.61
CA ILE A 187 -40.55 30.90 -13.74
C ILE A 187 -41.89 31.50 -13.29
N ALA A 188 -42.43 31.06 -12.15
CA ALA A 188 -43.69 31.58 -11.61
C ALA A 188 -43.60 33.08 -11.29
N VAL A 189 -42.50 33.54 -10.70
CA VAL A 189 -42.27 34.97 -10.39
C VAL A 189 -42.20 35.80 -11.67
N VAL A 190 -41.53 35.33 -12.72
CA VAL A 190 -41.44 36.03 -14.01
C VAL A 190 -42.81 36.11 -14.70
N VAL A 191 -43.61 35.05 -14.65
CA VAL A 191 -44.96 35.03 -15.23
C VAL A 191 -45.91 35.98 -14.49
N VAL A 192 -45.87 35.98 -13.16
CA VAL A 192 -46.67 36.92 -12.33
C VAL A 192 -46.23 38.36 -12.57
N TYR A 193 -44.92 38.62 -12.64
CA TYR A 193 -44.38 39.95 -12.91
C TYR A 193 -44.81 40.48 -14.29
N ARG A 194 -44.76 39.63 -15.33
CA ARG A 194 -45.21 40.00 -16.68
C ARG A 194 -46.72 40.23 -16.76
N ARG A 195 -47.54 39.43 -16.08
CA ARG A 195 -49.00 39.67 -16.00
C ARG A 195 -49.33 40.98 -15.31
N ARG A 196 -48.59 41.36 -14.26
CA ARG A 196 -48.81 42.63 -13.51
C ARG A 196 -48.48 43.88 -14.32
N ARG A 197 -47.52 43.81 -15.26
CA ARG A 197 -47.16 44.94 -16.13
C ARG A 197 -48.12 45.16 -17.30
N SER A 198 -48.95 44.19 -17.67
CA SER A 198 -49.88 44.30 -18.81
C SER A 198 -51.13 45.15 -18.53
N GLY A 199 -51.27 45.71 -17.33
CA GLY A 199 -52.45 46.47 -16.90
C GLY A 199 -52.22 47.95 -16.59
N TYR A 200 -51.06 48.53 -16.96
CA TYR A 200 -50.78 49.95 -16.73
C TYR A 200 -50.76 50.72 -18.05
N GLU A 201 -51.87 51.39 -18.36
CA GLU A 201 -51.94 52.50 -19.33
C GLU A 201 -51.32 53.76 -18.66
N PRO A 202 -50.41 54.50 -19.31
CA PRO A 202 -49.90 55.74 -18.76
C PRO A 202 -50.96 56.85 -18.87
N LEU A 203 -51.52 57.27 -17.74
CA LEU A 203 -52.20 58.56 -17.65
C LEU A 203 -51.13 59.65 -17.70
N LEU A 204 -51.02 60.38 -18.82
CA LEU A 204 -50.67 61.81 -18.91
C LEU A 204 -50.43 62.24 -20.38
N SER A 205 -51.45 62.83 -21.00
CA SER A 205 -51.27 64.07 -21.80
C SER A 205 -52.58 64.86 -21.83
N ARG A 206 -52.59 66.00 -21.12
CA ARG A 206 -53.57 67.06 -21.31
C ARG A 206 -52.84 68.38 -21.09
N ASN A 207 -52.55 69.06 -22.20
CA ASN A 207 -52.39 70.51 -22.33
C ASN A 207 -52.92 70.87 -23.71
#